data_AF-A0AAX3NYP7-F1
#
_entry.id   AF-A0AAX3NYP7-F1
#
_cell.length_a   1.000
_cell.length_b   1.000
_cell.length_c   1.000
_cell.angle_alpha   90.00
_cell.angle_beta   90.00
_cell.angle_gamma   90.00
#
_symmetry.space_group_name_H-M   'P 1'
#
loop_
_entity.id
_entity.type
_entity.pdbx_description
1 polymer ?
#
loop_
_entity_poly.entity_id
_entity_poly.type
_entity_poly.pdbx_seq_one_letter_code
_entity_poly.pdbx_strand_id
1 'polypeptide(L)' 'MKKIGLKYRAVYLLGFPLAGVLIGIAVFALFNYVNGPLSKFALYLSVGVWGGYGVFSGTYGYLNLRKILKLKRANEESKD' A
#
# COMPACT_ATOMS: atom_id res chain seq x y z
N MET A 1 3.43 17.41 -16.73
CA MET A 1 2.47 16.80 -15.77
C MET A 1 2.25 15.28 -15.92
N LYS A 2 2.29 14.68 -17.12
CA LYS A 2 1.99 13.23 -17.35
C LYS A 2 2.91 12.24 -16.58
N LYS A 3 4.20 12.54 -16.42
CA LYS A 3 5.18 11.67 -15.72
C LYS A 3 5.02 11.63 -14.21
N ILE A 4 4.47 12.69 -13.60
CA ILE A 4 4.33 12.82 -12.15
C ILE A 4 3.21 11.92 -11.64
N GLY A 5 2.07 11.88 -12.34
CA GLY A 5 0.95 11.00 -12.00
C GLY A 5 1.29 9.50 -12.09
N LEU A 6 2.19 9.12 -13.02
CA LEU A 6 2.62 7.73 -13.17
C LEU A 6 3.47 7.26 -11.98
N LYS A 7 4.38 8.11 -11.47
CA LYS A 7 5.21 7.81 -10.30
C LYS A 7 4.35 7.59 -9.05
N TYR A 8 3.40 8.49 -8.77
CA TYR A 8 2.51 8.33 -7.63
C TYR A 8 1.62 7.09 -7.78
N ARG A 9 1.09 6.83 -8.98
CA ARG A 9 0.30 5.62 -9.22
C ARG A 9 1.11 4.35 -8.97
N ALA A 10 2.38 4.30 -9.38
CA ALA A 10 3.26 3.17 -9.12
C ALA A 10 3.57 3.00 -7.62
N VAL A 11 3.90 4.09 -6.92
CA VAL A 11 4.19 4.04 -5.47
C VAL A 11 2.97 3.56 -4.68
N TYR A 12 1.79 4.12 -4.95
CA TYR A 12 0.59 3.77 -4.21
C TYR A 12 0.01 2.40 -4.61
N LEU A 13 0.00 2.05 -5.90
CA LEU A 13 -0.64 0.80 -6.36
C LEU A 13 0.31 -0.41 -6.41
N LEU A 14 1.63 -0.22 -6.35
CA LEU A 14 2.60 -1.32 -6.32
C LEU A 14 3.45 -1.29 -5.06
N GLY A 15 3.89 -0.10 -4.63
CA GLY A 15 4.72 0.05 -3.43
C GLY A 15 4.03 -0.41 -2.15
N PHE A 16 2.78 -0.02 -1.93
CA PHE A 16 2.03 -0.45 -0.73
C PHE A 16 1.72 -1.95 -0.72
N PRO A 17 1.25 -2.59 -1.82
CA PRO A 17 1.13 -4.04 -1.87
C PRO A 17 2.45 -4.78 -1.60
N LEU A 18 3.55 -4.33 -2.22
CA LEU A 18 4.88 -4.92 -2.00
C LEU A 18 5.31 -4.78 -0.54
N ALA A 19 5.14 -3.59 0.05
CA ALA A 19 5.43 -3.37 1.46
C ALA A 19 4.56 -4.25 2.36
N GLY A 20 3.27 -4.41 2.05
CA GLY A 20 2.36 -5.30 2.76
C GLY A 20 2.82 -6.76 2.72
N VAL A 21 3.24 -7.25 1.56
CA VAL A 21 3.80 -8.61 1.41
C VAL A 21 5.07 -8.77 2.25
N LEU A 22 6.00 -7.81 2.18
CA LEU A 22 7.25 -7.84 2.97
C LEU A 22 6.97 -7.82 4.47
N ILE A 23 6.02 -7.00 4.93
CA ILE A 23 5.57 -6.98 6.32
C ILE A 23 4.97 -8.34 6.71
N GLY A 24 4.11 -8.92 5.87
CA GLY A 24 3.52 -10.23 6.12
C GLY A 24 4.56 -11.34 6.26
N ILE A 25 5.64 -11.30 5.47
CA ILE A 25 6.77 -12.23 5.61
C ILE A 25 7.52 -11.98 6.93
N ALA A 26 7.83 -10.72 7.26
CA ALA A 26 8.54 -10.38 8.50
C ALA A 26 7.74 -10.78 9.75
N VAL A 27 6.43 -10.53 9.75
CA VAL A 27 5.51 -10.92 10.82
C VAL A 27 5.45 -12.44 10.96
N PHE A 28 5.35 -13.17 9.84
CA PHE A 28 5.40 -14.63 9.88
C PHE A 28 6.73 -15.14 10.45
N ALA A 29 7.86 -14.59 10.01
CA ALA A 29 9.17 -14.98 10.50
C ALA A 29 9.31 -14.76 12.01
N LEU A 30 8.80 -13.64 12.53
CA LEU A 30 8.77 -13.35 13.95
C LEU A 30 7.91 -14.36 14.72
N PHE A 31 6.69 -14.64 14.26
CA PHE A 31 5.81 -15.61 14.91
C PHE A 31 6.38 -17.04 14.86
N ASN A 32 7.03 -17.41 13.76
CA ASN A 32 7.69 -18.71 13.59
C ASN A 32 8.91 -18.84 14.51
N TYR A 33 9.65 -17.75 14.73
CA TYR A 33 10.77 -17.72 15.67
C TYR A 33 10.29 -17.88 17.12
N VAL A 34 9.20 -17.21 17.50
CA VAL A 34 8.69 -17.22 18.87
C VAL A 34 7.94 -18.52 19.21
N ASN A 35 7.13 -19.05 18.29
CA ASN A 35 6.24 -20.19 18.57
C ASN A 35 6.76 -21.53 18.04
N GLY A 36 7.93 -21.56 17.42
CA GLY A 36 8.42 -22.73 16.69
C GLY A 36 7.81 -22.85 15.28
N PRO A 37 8.12 -23.94 14.55
CA PRO A 37 7.81 -24.07 13.12
C PRO A 37 6.31 -24.02 12.85
N LEU A 38 5.87 -22.93 12.23
CA LEU A 38 4.51 -22.71 11.78
C LEU A 38 4.27 -23.34 10.42
N SER A 39 3.01 -23.67 10.15
CA SER A 39 2.61 -24.26 8.88
C SER A 39 2.81 -23.30 7.71
N LYS A 40 3.05 -23.85 6.51
CA LYS A 40 3.08 -23.05 5.27
C LYS A 40 1.76 -22.31 5.02
N PHE A 41 0.65 -22.82 5.53
CA PHE A 41 -0.65 -22.15 5.46
C PHE A 41 -0.67 -20.84 6.26
N ALA A 42 -0.02 -20.80 7.42
CA ALA A 42 0.11 -19.57 8.21
C ALA A 42 0.94 -18.50 7.50
N LEU A 43 1.95 -18.90 6.70
CA LEU A 43 2.68 -17.96 5.84
C LEU A 43 1.76 -17.36 4.77
N TYR A 44 0.97 -18.18 4.08
CA TYR A 44 0.03 -17.67 3.07
C TYR A 44 -1.04 -16.76 3.66
N LEU A 45 -1.56 -17.09 4.86
CA LEU A 45 -2.48 -16.21 5.57
C LEU A 45 -1.83 -14.88 5.95
N SER A 46 -0.62 -14.90 6.51
CA SER A 46 0.10 -13.68 6.90
C SER A 46 0.34 -12.78 5.68
N VAL A 47 0.91 -13.34 4.62
CA VAL A 47 1.19 -12.61 3.38
C VAL A 47 -0.11 -12.14 2.72
N GLY A 48 -1.16 -12.96 2.71
CA GLY A 48 -2.45 -12.62 2.13
C GLY A 48 -3.13 -11.46 2.86
N VAL A 49 -3.16 -11.49 4.20
CA VAL A 49 -3.77 -10.44 5.02
C VAL A 49 -2.98 -9.13 4.89
N TRP A 50 -1.66 -9.17 5.09
CA TRP A 50 -0.84 -7.96 5.05
C TRP A 50 -0.66 -7.41 3.62
N GLY A 51 -0.52 -8.28 2.62
CA GLY A 51 -0.52 -7.90 1.21
C GLY A 51 -1.85 -7.29 0.78
N GLY A 52 -2.98 -7.90 1.17
CA GLY A 52 -4.32 -7.35 0.93
C GLY A 52 -4.53 -5.98 1.60
N TYR A 53 -4.06 -5.82 2.83
CA TYR A 53 -4.06 -4.52 3.51
C TYR A 53 -3.20 -3.49 2.76
N GLY A 54 -2.05 -3.89 2.21
CA GLY A 54 -1.22 -3.07 1.34
C GLY A 54 -1.97 -2.58 0.09
N VAL A 55 -2.75 -3.46 -0.58
CA VAL A 55 -3.59 -3.06 -1.72
C VAL A 55 -4.67 -2.07 -1.31
N PHE A 56 -5.34 -2.32 -0.19
CA PHE A 56 -6.41 -1.44 0.30
C PHE A 56 -5.88 -0.05 0.66
N SER A 57 -4.83 0.02 1.47
CA SER A 57 -4.19 1.26 1.90
C SER A 57 -3.60 2.05 0.73
N GLY A 58 -2.94 1.36 -0.21
CA GLY A 58 -2.42 1.95 -1.44
C GLY A 58 -3.50 2.57 -2.32
N THR A 59 -4.60 1.85 -2.54
CA THR A 59 -5.75 2.33 -3.33
C THR A 59 -6.41 3.52 -2.67
N TYR A 60 -6.69 3.44 -1.37
CA TYR A 60 -7.30 4.52 -0.60
C TYR A 60 -6.42 5.78 -0.60
N GLY A 61 -5.11 5.63 -0.35
CA GLY A 61 -4.15 6.73 -0.39
C GLY A 61 -4.08 7.40 -1.76
N TYR A 62 -4.09 6.63 -2.85
CA TYR A 62 -4.09 7.17 -4.21
C TYR A 62 -5.37 7.98 -4.51
N LEU A 63 -6.54 7.48 -4.12
CA LEU A 63 -7.80 8.19 -4.31
C LEU A 63 -7.84 9.51 -3.54
N ASN A 64 -7.35 9.51 -2.29
CA ASN A 64 -7.32 10.70 -1.45
C ASN A 64 -6.33 11.74 -1.99
N LEU A 65 -5.14 11.32 -2.43
CA LEU A 65 -4.17 12.20 -3.11
C LEU A 65 -4.78 12.85 -4.35
N ARG A 66 -5.51 12.07 -5.16
CA ARG A 66 -6.17 12.59 -6.37
C ARG A 66 -7.24 13.64 -6.02
N LYS A 67 -7.97 13.45 -4.91
CA LYS A 67 -8.97 14.41 -4.42
C LYS A 67 -8.30 15.71 -3.99
N ILE A 68 -7.22 15.63 -3.20
CA ILE A 68 -6.46 16.80 -2.75
C ILE A 68 -5.87 17.58 -3.94
N LEU A 69 -5.27 16.90 -4.92
CA LEU A 69 -4.71 17.55 -6.11
C LEU A 69 -5.78 18.26 -6.94
N LYS A 70 -6.99 17.68 -7.03
CA LYS A 70 -8.12 18.35 -7.70
C LYS A 70 -8.58 19.60 -6.95
N LEU A 71 -8.72 19.52 -5.63
CA LEU A 71 -9.11 20.65 -4.80
C LEU A 71 -8.06 21.78 -4.85
N LYS A 72 -6.77 21.44 -4.83
CA LYS A 72 -5.70 22.42 -4.92
C LYS A 72 -5.74 23.19 -6.24
N ARG A 73 -5.96 22.49 -7.37
CA ARG A 73 -6.10 23.13 -8.68
C ARG A 73 -7.32 24.06 -8.74
N ALA A 74 -8.47 23.61 -8.26
CA ALA A 74 -9.69 24.44 -8.26
C ALA A 74 -9.55 25.73 -7.42
N ASN A 75 -8.78 25.68 -6.33
CA ASN A 75 -8.51 26.84 -5.49
C ASN A 75 -7.47 27.81 -6.10
N GLU A 76 -6.55 27.31 -6.92
CA GLU A 76 -5.63 28.15 -7.70
C GLU A 76 -6.41 28.88 -8.82
N GLU A 77 -7.28 28.17 -9.54
CA GLU A 77 -8.14 28.75 -10.60
C GLU A 77 -9.18 29.75 -10.08
N SER A 78 -9.60 29.70 -8.82
CA SER A 78 -10.54 30.68 -8.24
C SER A 78 -9.88 31.95 -7.71
N LYS A 79 -8.54 32.00 -7.69
CA LYS A 79 -7.76 33.16 -7.23
C LYS A 79 -7.23 34.04 -8.36
N ASP A 80 -7.29 33.52 -9.59
CA ASP A 80 -7.06 34.25 -10.84
C ASP A 80 -8.39 34.86 -11.35
#